data_AF-A0A497DJ03-F1
#
_entry.id   AF-A0A497DJ03-F1
#
_cell.length_a   1.000
_cell.length_b   1.000
_cell.length_c   1.000
_cell.angle_alpha   90.00
_cell.angle_beta   90.00
_cell.angle_gamma   90.00
#
_symmetry.space_group_name_H-M   'P 1'
#
loop_
_entity.id
_entity.type
_entity.pdbx_description
1 polymer ?
#
loop_
_entity_poly.entity_id
_entity_poly.type
_entity_poly.pdbx_seq_one_letter_code
_entity_poly.pdbx_strand_id
1 'polypeptide(L)' 'MELVVHSKSGQATDKKVLLDNSIFGIEPNDHAIYLDVKQYL' A
#
# COMPACT_ATOMS: atom_id res chain seq x y z
N MET A 1 -5.60 7.85 -0.56
CA MET A 1 -5.86 7.55 0.87
C MET A 1 -4.88 8.33 1.72
N GLU A 2 -5.28 8.89 2.86
CA GLU A 2 -4.38 9.65 3.75
C GLU A 2 -3.93 8.76 4.92
N LEU A 3 -2.62 8.65 5.14
CA LEU A 3 -2.02 7.82 6.21
C LEU A 3 -1.12 8.66 7.11
N VAL A 4 -1.12 8.31 8.40
CA VAL A 4 -0.24 8.90 9.41
C VAL A 4 1.05 8.10 9.46
N VAL A 5 2.20 8.78 9.42
CA VAL A 5 3.50 8.12 9.52
C VAL A 5 3.77 7.81 10.99
N HIS A 6 4.11 6.56 11.30
CA HIS A 6 4.55 6.16 12.64
C HIS A 6 6.08 6.11 12.72
N SER A 7 6.64 6.48 13.87
CA SER A 7 8.06 6.35 14.17
C SER A 7 8.40 4.90 14.53
N LYS A 8 9.70 4.56 14.58
CA LYS A 8 10.18 3.21 14.92
C LYS A 8 9.71 2.72 16.31
N SER A 9 9.38 3.64 17.22
CA SER A 9 8.83 3.34 18.54
C SER A 9 7.30 3.14 18.54
N GLY A 10 6.64 3.19 17.38
CA GLY A 10 5.20 3.04 17.22
C GLY A 10 4.40 4.32 17.46
N GLN A 11 5.04 5.43 17.82
CA GLN A 11 4.36 6.70 18.05
C GLN A 11 3.95 7.34 16.71
N ALA A 12 2.72 7.84 16.63
CA ALA A 12 2.26 8.62 15.48
C ALA A 12 3.09 9.90 15.38
N THR A 13 3.60 10.20 14.18
CA THR A 13 4.30 11.45 13.88
C THR A 13 3.33 12.46 13.28
N ASP A 14 3.67 13.74 13.34
CA ASP A 14 2.87 14.81 12.73
C ASP A 14 2.88 14.79 11.20
N LYS A 15 3.70 13.92 10.59
CA LYS A 15 3.77 13.75 9.14
C LYS A 15 2.62 12.88 8.65
N LYS A 16 1.84 13.43 7.72
CA LYS A 16 0.81 12.71 6.97
C LYS A 16 1.23 12.55 5.52
N VAL A 17 0.95 11.39 4.96
CA VAL A 17 1.24 11.07 3.56
C VAL A 17 -0.07 10.82 2.83
N LEU A 18 -0.24 11.53 1.72
CA LEU A 18 -1.31 11.29 0.76
C LEU A 18 -0.83 10.25 -0.24
N LEU A 19 -1.43 9.07 -0.18
CA LEU A 19 -1.27 8.03 -1.21
C LEU A 19 -2.24 8.29 -2.36
N ASP A 20 -1.72 8.16 -3.58
CA ASP A 20 -2.52 8.30 -4.80
C ASP A 20 -3.57 7.19 -4.88
N ASN A 21 -4.84 7.58 -5.03
CA ASN A 21 -5.95 6.63 -5.15
C ASN A 21 -5.88 5.81 -6.45
N SER A 22 -5.27 6.33 -7.51
CA SER A 22 -5.10 5.63 -8.79
C SER A 22 -4.15 4.43 -8.68
N ILE A 23 -3.33 4.36 -7.62
CA ILE A 23 -2.37 3.29 -7.39
C ILE A 23 -2.82 2.42 -6.21
N PHE A 24 -3.20 3.05 -5.09
CA PHE A 24 -3.47 2.34 -3.83
C PHE A 24 -4.95 2.09 -3.55
N GLY A 25 -5.86 2.64 -4.37
CA GLY A 25 -7.31 2.48 -4.23
C GLY A 25 -7.97 1.71 -5.37
N ILE A 26 -7.18 1.02 -6.21
CA ILE A 26 -7.71 0.19 -7.29
C ILE A 26 -8.30 -1.11 -6.75
N GLU A 27 -9.30 -1.64 -7.45
CA GLU A 27 -9.78 -3.00 -7.17
C GLU A 27 -8.70 -4.01 -7.56
N PRO A 28 -8.23 -4.85 -6.62
CA PRO A 28 -7.17 -5.80 -6.92
C PRO A 28 -7.64 -6.84 -7.93
N ASN A 29 -6.78 -7.14 -8.90
CA ASN A 29 -7.04 -8.21 -9.86
C ASN A 29 -6.35 -9.50 -9.39
N ASP A 30 -7.12 -10.38 -8.75
CA ASP A 30 -6.62 -11.63 -8.17
C ASP A 30 -5.92 -12.54 -9.20
N HIS A 31 -6.40 -12.55 -10.45
CA HIS A 31 -5.78 -13.35 -11.50
C HIS A 31 -4.41 -12.80 -11.89
N ALA A 32 -4.27 -11.48 -12.01
CA ALA A 32 -2.98 -10.85 -12.29
C ALA A 32 -1.98 -11.09 -11.13
N ILE A 33 -2.43 -10.95 -9.87
CA ILE A 33 -1.61 -11.23 -8.68
C ILE A 33 -1.15 -12.69 -8.68
N TYR A 34 -2.03 -13.64 -8.97
CA TYR A 34 -1.68 -15.07 -9.02
C TYR A 34 -0.64 -15.37 -10.11
N LEU A 35 -0.81 -14.82 -11.32
CA LEU A 35 0.13 -15.03 -12.41
C LEU A 35 1.52 -14.49 -12.07
N ASP A 36 1.61 -13.33 -11.43
CA ASP A 36 2.88 -12.71 -11.02
C ASP A 36 3.60 -13.56 -9.97
N VAL A 37 2.86 -14.05 -8.95
CA VAL A 37 3.40 -14.96 -7.93
C VAL A 37 3.87 -16.28 -8.54
N LYS A 38 3.08 -16.86 -9.46
CA LYS A 38 3.42 -18.11 -10.14
C LYS A 38 4.63 -17.96 -11.06
N GLN A 39 4.83 -16.80 -11.67
CA GLN A 39 6.00 -16.55 -12.51
C GLN A 39 7.29 -16.38 -11.68
N TYR A 40 7.18 -15.89 -10.45
CA TYR A 40 8.31 -15.71 -9.53
C TYR A 40 8.77 -17.00 -8.84
N LEU A 41 7.86 -17.95 -8.59
CA LEU A 41 8.11 -19.25 -7.97
C LEU A 41 8.51 -20.33 -8.98
#